data_AF-A0A9F5IHT0-F1
#
_entry.id   AF-A0A9F5IHT0-F1
#
_cell.length_a   1.000
_cell.length_b   1.000
_cell.length_c   1.000
_cell.angle_alpha   90.00
_cell.angle_beta   90.00
_cell.angle_gamma   90.00
#
_symmetry.space_group_name_H-M   'P 1'
#
loop_
_entity.id
_entity.type
_entity.pdbx_description
1 polymer ?
#
loop_
_entity_poly.entity_id
_entity_poly.type
_entity_poly.pdbx_seq_one_letter_code
_entity_poly.pdbx_strand_id
1 'polypeptide(L)'
;MHLLWFMGAALLGLATCVPIERPKEKQEAAPEPPDTGLYYHRYLQEVINVLETDGHFREKLQAANAEDIKSGKLSKELDFVSHHVRTKLDELKRQEVSRLRMLLKAKMDAAMEQDVQVDHLSLLRQFEHLDSQNQHTFEAQDLELLIKAATKDLENYDAAHHEEFKRYEMMKEHERREYLKSLDEEKRREEEAHFEELKKKHKEHPKVNVPGSRDQLKEVWQETDGLDPSEFNPKTFFKLHDTNSDGVLDEQELEALFTKELEKVYDPRNEEDDMLEMEEERLRMREHVMKNVDLNKDRLVTLDEFLKSTQRKEFNEADGWEVCERTLPTQVGS
;
A
#
# COMPACT_ATOMS: atom_id res chain seq x y z
N MET A 1 95.36 4.79 -23.67
CA MET A 1 94.79 5.32 -24.93
C MET A 1 93.34 4.86 -25.03
N HIS A 2 92.47 5.83 -25.32
CA HIS A 2 91.11 5.75 -25.87
C HIS A 2 89.91 5.18 -25.09
N LEU A 3 88.93 6.09 -24.99
CA LEU A 3 87.51 6.05 -24.66
C LEU A 3 86.64 5.12 -25.55
N LEU A 4 85.39 4.93 -25.06
CA LEU A 4 84.07 4.73 -25.72
C LEU A 4 83.40 3.36 -25.43
N TRP A 5 82.38 3.32 -24.56
CA TRP A 5 80.92 3.56 -24.78
C TRP A 5 80.16 2.30 -25.23
N PHE A 6 79.32 1.72 -24.36
CA PHE A 6 77.83 1.71 -24.45
C PHE A 6 77.16 0.52 -23.74
N MET A 7 76.05 0.83 -23.03
CA MET A 7 74.81 0.06 -22.75
C MET A 7 74.92 -1.40 -22.26
N GLY A 8 74.31 -1.86 -21.17
CA GLY A 8 73.05 -1.45 -20.55
C GLY A 8 72.02 -2.57 -20.69
N ALA A 9 71.76 -3.35 -19.63
CA ALA A 9 70.51 -4.12 -19.46
C ALA A 9 70.38 -4.58 -17.99
N ALA A 10 69.42 -3.97 -17.30
CA ALA A 10 68.95 -4.35 -15.97
C ALA A 10 67.96 -5.52 -16.08
N LEU A 11 68.05 -6.49 -15.17
CA LEU A 11 67.03 -7.51 -14.92
C LEU A 11 66.49 -7.28 -13.50
N LEU A 12 65.43 -6.49 -13.41
CA LEU A 12 64.59 -6.36 -12.22
C LEU A 12 63.23 -7.01 -12.56
N GLY A 13 62.95 -8.13 -11.92
CA GLY A 13 61.67 -8.81 -12.04
C GLY A 13 60.55 -7.95 -11.45
N LEU A 14 59.59 -7.56 -12.29
CA LEU A 14 58.34 -6.97 -11.86
C LEU A 14 57.40 -8.09 -11.41
N ALA A 15 57.12 -8.16 -10.11
CA ALA A 15 55.97 -8.86 -9.58
C ALA A 15 54.72 -8.11 -10.04
N THR A 16 53.96 -8.68 -10.97
CA THR A 16 52.63 -8.18 -11.34
C THR A 16 51.64 -8.60 -10.26
N CYS A 17 51.43 -7.73 -9.26
CA CYS A 17 50.28 -7.82 -8.38
C CYS A 17 49.02 -7.56 -9.22
N VAL A 18 48.22 -8.58 -9.48
CA VAL A 18 46.88 -8.43 -10.06
C VAL A 18 46.04 -7.64 -9.04
N PRO A 19 45.37 -6.54 -9.42
CA PRO A 19 44.50 -5.84 -8.51
C PRO A 19 43.30 -6.76 -8.20
N ILE A 20 43.13 -7.08 -6.92
CA ILE A 20 41.91 -7.73 -6.43
C ILE A 20 40.79 -6.69 -6.59
N GLU A 21 39.95 -6.87 -7.61
CA GLU A 21 38.70 -6.14 -7.72
C GLU A 21 37.84 -6.50 -6.51
N ARG A 22 37.65 -5.53 -5.61
CA ARG A 22 36.64 -5.64 -4.57
C ARG A 22 35.27 -5.69 -5.26
N PRO A 23 34.38 -6.62 -4.89
CA PRO A 23 33.01 -6.59 -5.39
C PRO A 23 32.42 -5.22 -5.07
N LYS A 24 31.87 -4.54 -6.08
CA LYS A 24 31.08 -3.34 -5.84
C LYS A 24 29.91 -3.76 -4.97
N GLU A 25 29.84 -3.21 -3.77
CA GLU A 25 28.62 -3.23 -2.96
C GLU A 25 27.50 -2.73 -3.87
N LYS A 26 26.52 -3.61 -4.13
CA LYS A 26 25.23 -3.17 -4.61
C LYS A 26 24.72 -2.25 -3.51
N GLN A 27 24.63 -0.96 -3.79
CA GLN A 27 23.75 -0.09 -3.02
C GLN A 27 22.36 -0.71 -3.14
N GLU A 28 21.93 -1.38 -2.08
CA GLU A 28 20.51 -1.64 -1.88
C GLU A 28 19.84 -0.28 -1.96
N ALA A 29 18.90 -0.16 -2.91
CA ALA A 29 17.98 0.96 -2.89
C ALA A 29 17.34 0.97 -1.51
N ALA A 30 17.27 2.14 -0.87
CA ALA A 30 16.46 2.29 0.33
C ALA A 30 15.06 1.71 0.01
N PRO A 31 14.44 0.96 0.94
CA PRO A 31 13.11 0.44 0.71
C PRO A 31 12.20 1.58 0.25
N GLU A 32 11.55 1.41 -0.90
CA GLU A 32 10.53 2.34 -1.36
C GLU A 32 9.47 2.37 -0.23
N PRO A 33 9.17 3.55 0.31
CA PRO A 33 8.23 3.60 1.43
C PRO A 33 6.84 3.16 0.95
N PRO A 34 6.00 2.61 1.84
CA PRO A 34 4.75 1.95 1.46
C PRO A 34 3.84 2.92 0.71
N ASP A 35 3.50 2.60 -0.55
CA ASP A 35 2.57 3.40 -1.36
C ASP A 35 1.18 3.36 -0.72
N THR A 36 0.74 4.50 -0.21
CA THR A 36 -0.59 4.63 0.43
C THR A 36 -1.73 4.66 -0.59
N GLY A 37 -1.46 4.48 -1.88
CA GLY A 37 -2.45 4.52 -2.96
C GLY A 37 -2.96 5.93 -3.28
N LEU A 38 -2.43 6.97 -2.63
CA LEU A 38 -2.80 8.36 -2.84
C LEU A 38 -1.97 8.96 -3.99
N TYR A 39 -2.60 9.63 -4.96
CA TYR A 39 -1.87 10.26 -6.08
C TYR A 39 -0.95 11.44 -5.67
N TYR A 40 -1.02 11.86 -4.41
CA TYR A 40 -0.16 12.87 -3.76
C TYR A 40 0.66 12.27 -2.61
N HIS A 41 0.74 10.93 -2.52
CA HIS A 41 1.51 10.20 -1.50
C HIS A 41 2.94 10.73 -1.34
N ARG A 42 3.65 10.90 -2.46
CA ARG A 42 5.01 11.45 -2.46
C ARG A 42 5.09 12.84 -1.82
N TYR A 43 4.14 13.73 -2.13
CA TYR A 43 4.11 15.07 -1.55
C TYR A 43 3.83 15.02 -0.04
N LEU A 44 2.88 14.18 0.39
CA LEU A 44 2.60 13.94 1.80
C LEU A 44 3.86 13.48 2.56
N GLN A 45 4.58 12.49 2.03
CA GLN A 45 5.81 11.98 2.63
C GLN A 45 6.94 13.02 2.66
N GLU A 46 7.17 13.73 1.56
CA GLU A 46 8.21 14.77 1.52
C GLU A 46 7.92 15.87 2.56
N VAL A 47 6.65 16.26 2.73
CA VAL A 47 6.22 17.21 3.78
C VAL A 47 6.49 16.65 5.17
N ILE A 48 6.08 15.41 5.46
CA ILE A 48 6.30 14.77 6.78
C ILE A 48 7.81 14.67 7.06
N ASN A 49 8.60 14.16 6.12
CA ASN A 49 10.05 14.02 6.27
C ASN A 49 10.73 15.36 6.59
N VAL A 50 10.31 16.45 5.93
CA VAL A 50 10.83 17.79 6.20
C VAL A 50 10.40 18.28 7.59
N LEU A 51 9.15 18.07 7.99
CA LEU A 51 8.63 18.42 9.31
C LEU A 51 9.33 17.67 10.43
N GLU A 52 9.60 16.38 10.24
CA GLU A 52 10.31 15.56 11.21
C GLU A 52 11.75 16.02 11.42
N THR A 53 12.39 16.73 10.48
CA THR A 53 13.74 17.27 10.73
C THR A 53 13.77 18.30 11.87
N ASP A 54 12.62 18.90 12.21
CA ASP A 54 12.48 19.80 13.35
C ASP A 54 12.17 19.02 14.64
N GLY A 55 13.06 19.11 15.63
CA GLY A 55 12.93 18.33 16.87
C GLY A 55 11.67 18.67 17.67
N HIS A 56 11.29 19.96 17.73
CA HIS A 56 10.07 20.38 18.43
C HIS A 56 8.83 19.81 17.74
N PHE A 57 8.75 19.96 16.42
CA PHE A 57 7.62 19.43 15.67
C PHE A 57 7.54 17.91 15.74
N ARG A 58 8.67 17.19 15.66
CA ARG A 58 8.73 15.74 15.80
C ARG A 58 8.18 15.25 17.14
N GLU A 59 8.55 15.90 18.25
CA GLU A 59 8.02 15.55 19.58
C GLU A 59 6.50 15.76 19.64
N LYS A 60 5.99 16.83 19.03
CA LYS A 60 4.55 17.10 18.95
C LYS A 60 3.82 16.08 18.08
N LEU A 61 4.42 15.68 16.96
CA LEU A 61 3.88 14.67 16.06
C LEU A 61 3.78 13.31 16.78
N GLN A 62 4.83 12.90 17.50
CA GLN A 62 4.87 11.64 18.26
C GLN A 62 3.94 11.61 19.47
N ALA A 63 3.68 12.77 20.10
CA ALA A 63 2.78 12.87 21.25
C ALA A 63 1.32 13.08 20.86
N ALA A 64 1.03 13.46 19.62
CA ALA A 64 -0.33 13.71 19.15
C ALA A 64 -1.08 12.39 18.92
N ASN A 65 -2.34 12.35 19.35
CA ASN A 65 -3.25 11.27 19.00
C ASN A 65 -3.94 11.57 17.66
N ALA A 66 -4.59 10.56 17.07
CA ALA A 66 -5.31 10.70 15.80
C ALA A 66 -6.35 11.84 15.83
N GLU A 67 -7.00 12.10 16.97
CA GLU A 67 -7.95 13.21 17.11
C GLU A 67 -7.27 14.59 17.09
N ASP A 68 -6.12 14.75 17.74
CA ASP A 68 -5.34 16.00 17.72
C ASP A 68 -4.80 16.30 16.30
N ILE A 69 -4.47 15.25 15.54
CA ILE A 69 -4.05 15.34 14.13
C ILE A 69 -5.24 15.79 13.26
N LYS A 70 -6.40 15.11 13.38
CA LYS A 70 -7.61 15.43 12.60
C LYS A 70 -8.22 16.80 12.93
N SER A 71 -8.09 17.26 14.17
CA SER A 71 -8.66 18.53 14.64
C SER A 71 -7.88 19.79 14.21
N GLY A 72 -6.73 19.64 13.54
CA GLY A 72 -5.91 20.76 13.08
C GLY A 72 -5.09 21.43 14.19
N LYS A 73 -5.01 20.82 15.37
CA LYS A 73 -4.19 21.31 16.49
C LYS A 73 -2.70 21.24 16.15
N LEU A 74 -2.27 20.13 15.53
CA LEU A 74 -0.89 19.94 15.07
C LEU A 74 -0.47 21.00 14.04
N SER A 75 -1.38 21.41 13.16
CA SER A 75 -1.08 22.40 12.12
C SER A 75 -0.64 23.76 12.68
N LYS A 76 -1.09 24.13 13.88
CA LYS A 76 -0.70 25.37 14.55
C LYS A 76 0.74 25.34 15.07
N GLU A 77 1.30 24.14 15.28
CA GLU A 77 2.70 24.01 15.72
C GLU A 77 3.68 24.40 14.60
N LEU A 78 3.20 24.49 13.35
CA LEU A 78 3.97 24.95 12.20
C LEU A 78 4.50 26.39 12.34
N ASP A 79 3.85 27.22 13.16
CA ASP A 79 4.30 28.60 13.46
C ASP A 79 5.59 28.65 14.28
N PHE A 80 5.92 27.56 14.97
CA PHE A 80 7.12 27.46 15.82
C PHE A 80 8.29 26.74 15.14
N VAL A 81 8.06 26.21 13.94
CA VAL A 81 9.06 25.48 13.17
C VAL A 81 10.15 26.42 12.65
N SER A 82 11.39 25.91 12.57
CA SER A 82 12.52 26.70 12.09
C SER A 82 12.35 27.23 10.66
N HIS A 83 12.93 28.40 10.38
CA HIS A 83 12.84 29.07 9.07
C HIS A 83 13.33 28.20 7.91
N HIS A 84 14.36 27.37 8.12
CA HIS A 84 14.89 26.46 7.10
C HIS A 84 13.86 25.42 6.68
N VAL A 85 13.14 24.85 7.65
CA VAL A 85 12.07 23.88 7.42
C VAL A 85 10.90 24.55 6.70
N ARG A 86 10.47 25.74 7.14
CA ARG A 86 9.47 26.55 6.42
C ARG A 86 9.84 26.81 4.96
N THR A 87 11.09 27.19 4.70
CA THR A 87 11.58 27.45 3.33
C THR A 87 11.48 26.20 2.44
N LYS A 88 11.81 25.03 2.99
CA LYS A 88 11.67 23.75 2.28
C LYS A 88 10.21 23.38 2.01
N LEU A 89 9.32 23.59 2.98
CA LEU A 89 7.89 23.32 2.81
C LEU A 89 7.27 24.22 1.73
N ASP A 90 7.66 25.49 1.67
CA ASP A 90 7.26 26.40 0.60
C ASP A 90 7.73 25.91 -0.78
N GLU A 91 8.94 25.36 -0.86
CA GLU A 91 9.47 24.76 -2.09
C GLU A 91 8.68 23.53 -2.50
N LEU A 92 8.40 22.60 -1.58
CA LEU A 92 7.59 21.41 -1.83
C LEU A 92 6.20 21.77 -2.35
N LYS A 93 5.53 22.74 -1.70
CA LYS A 93 4.21 23.22 -2.16
C LYS A 93 4.26 23.77 -3.58
N ARG A 94 5.28 24.58 -3.92
CA ARG A 94 5.46 25.13 -5.27
C ARG A 94 5.70 24.03 -6.30
N GLN A 95 6.45 22.99 -5.95
CA GLN A 95 6.68 21.83 -6.81
C GLN A 95 5.38 21.06 -7.04
N GLU A 96 4.58 20.83 -5.99
CA GLU A 96 3.31 20.12 -6.09
C GLU A 96 2.29 20.88 -6.93
N VAL A 97 2.12 22.19 -6.68
CA VAL A 97 1.26 23.05 -7.52
C VAL A 97 1.69 23.03 -9.00
N SER A 98 3.00 23.01 -9.25
CA SER A 98 3.53 22.91 -10.62
C SER A 98 3.20 21.57 -11.27
N ARG A 99 3.30 20.47 -10.52
CA ARG A 99 2.92 19.11 -10.95
C ARG A 99 1.44 19.05 -11.31
N LEU A 100 0.56 19.54 -10.43
CA LEU A 100 -0.89 19.54 -10.63
C LEU A 100 -1.30 20.36 -11.86
N ARG A 101 -0.68 21.53 -12.08
CA ARG A 101 -0.89 22.32 -13.29
C ARG A 101 -0.51 21.57 -14.57
N MET A 102 0.59 20.80 -14.53
CA MET A 102 1.01 19.97 -15.65
C MET A 102 0.01 18.85 -15.95
N LEU A 103 -0.50 18.17 -14.92
CA LEU A 103 -1.53 17.14 -15.06
C LEU A 103 -2.83 17.69 -15.65
N LEU A 104 -3.29 18.85 -15.16
CA LEU A 104 -4.47 19.52 -15.70
C LEU A 104 -4.28 19.88 -17.18
N LYS A 105 -3.11 20.42 -17.55
CA LYS A 105 -2.78 20.73 -18.94
C LYS A 105 -2.81 19.47 -19.82
N ALA A 106 -2.17 18.39 -19.39
CA ALA A 106 -2.13 17.13 -20.14
C ALA A 106 -3.53 16.52 -20.32
N LYS A 107 -4.38 16.56 -19.29
CA LYS A 107 -5.78 16.09 -19.37
C LYS A 107 -6.58 16.87 -20.41
N MET A 108 -6.36 18.17 -20.52
CA MET A 108 -7.07 19.02 -21.48
C MET A 108 -6.55 18.84 -22.91
N ASP A 109 -5.24 18.74 -23.09
CA ASP A 109 -4.63 18.44 -24.38
C ASP A 109 -5.15 17.09 -24.93
N ALA A 110 -5.37 16.10 -24.04
CA ALA A 110 -5.97 14.81 -24.39
C ALA A 110 -7.47 14.87 -24.72
N ALA A 111 -8.22 15.80 -24.14
CA ALA A 111 -9.66 15.96 -24.34
C ALA A 111 -10.04 16.71 -25.64
N MET A 112 -9.07 17.12 -26.47
CA MET A 112 -9.27 17.88 -27.72
C MET A 112 -10.06 19.20 -27.58
N GLU A 113 -10.08 19.82 -26.39
CA GLU A 113 -10.62 21.18 -26.21
C GLU A 113 -9.58 22.23 -26.58
N GLN A 114 -9.27 22.34 -27.88
CA GLN A 114 -8.44 23.44 -28.38
C GLN A 114 -9.25 24.74 -28.35
N ASP A 115 -8.78 25.69 -27.53
CA ASP A 115 -9.07 27.15 -27.57
C ASP A 115 -9.96 27.75 -26.46
N VAL A 116 -10.13 27.08 -25.32
CA VAL A 116 -10.70 27.73 -24.11
C VAL A 116 -9.55 28.26 -23.23
N GLN A 117 -9.55 29.56 -22.90
CA GLN A 117 -8.70 30.08 -21.82
C GLN A 117 -9.15 29.45 -20.51
N VAL A 118 -8.43 28.42 -20.08
CA VAL A 118 -8.76 27.71 -18.86
C VAL A 118 -8.12 28.40 -17.67
N ASP A 119 -8.96 28.79 -16.72
CA ASP A 119 -8.49 29.29 -15.44
C ASP A 119 -7.94 28.13 -14.60
N HIS A 120 -6.65 27.84 -14.78
CA HIS A 120 -5.94 26.81 -14.00
C HIS A 120 -6.09 27.02 -12.48
N LEU A 121 -6.29 28.25 -12.01
CA LEU A 121 -6.50 28.54 -10.58
C LEU A 121 -7.83 27.98 -10.09
N SER A 122 -8.89 28.09 -10.89
CA SER A 122 -10.20 27.52 -10.58
C SER A 122 -10.17 25.99 -10.54
N LEU A 123 -9.39 25.35 -11.42
CA LEU A 123 -9.25 23.90 -11.48
C LEU A 123 -8.43 23.35 -10.31
N LEU A 124 -7.45 24.11 -9.81
CA LEU A 124 -6.69 23.71 -8.63
C LEU A 124 -7.58 23.57 -7.37
N ARG A 125 -8.76 24.21 -7.34
CA ARG A 125 -9.74 24.05 -6.24
C ARG A 125 -10.32 22.63 -6.15
N GLN A 126 -10.14 21.80 -7.17
CA GLN A 126 -10.56 20.39 -7.16
C GLN A 126 -9.64 19.53 -6.31
N PHE A 127 -8.41 19.99 -6.04
CA PHE A 127 -7.47 19.27 -5.19
C PHE A 127 -7.68 19.69 -3.73
N GLU A 128 -8.27 18.80 -2.94
CA GLU A 128 -8.67 19.09 -1.55
C GLU A 128 -7.47 19.21 -0.58
N HIS A 129 -6.29 18.71 -0.96
CA HIS A 129 -5.09 18.62 -0.10
C HIS A 129 -4.19 19.87 -0.12
N LEU A 130 -4.62 20.97 -0.76
CA LEU A 130 -3.85 22.22 -0.88
C LEU A 130 -4.74 23.45 -0.74
N ASP A 131 -4.21 24.52 -0.16
CA ASP A 131 -4.88 25.82 -0.21
C ASP A 131 -4.73 26.46 -1.60
N SER A 132 -5.83 26.49 -2.36
CA SER A 132 -5.87 27.15 -3.67
C SER A 132 -5.68 28.67 -3.63
N GLN A 133 -5.97 29.33 -2.50
CA GLN A 133 -5.87 30.79 -2.35
C GLN A 133 -4.43 31.26 -2.20
N ASN A 134 -3.55 30.41 -1.68
CA ASN A 134 -2.14 30.67 -1.50
C ASN A 134 -1.32 29.58 -2.17
N GLN A 135 -0.57 29.87 -3.23
CA GLN A 135 0.14 28.83 -4.00
C GLN A 135 1.64 28.78 -3.74
N HIS A 136 2.14 29.67 -2.88
CA HIS A 136 3.57 29.93 -2.80
C HIS A 136 4.17 29.72 -1.42
N THR A 137 3.38 29.83 -0.35
CA THR A 137 3.83 29.54 1.01
C THR A 137 3.01 28.41 1.61
N PHE A 138 3.67 27.50 2.31
CA PHE A 138 3.05 26.39 3.01
C PHE A 138 2.70 26.83 4.44
N GLU A 139 1.40 26.99 4.70
CA GLU A 139 0.88 27.48 5.97
C GLU A 139 0.21 26.37 6.77
N ALA A 140 -0.18 26.68 8.02
CA ALA A 140 -0.92 25.76 8.87
C ALA A 140 -2.17 25.20 8.17
N GLN A 141 -2.85 26.02 7.37
CA GLN A 141 -4.02 25.60 6.61
C GLN A 141 -3.68 24.52 5.57
N ASP A 142 -2.50 24.58 4.91
CA ASP A 142 -2.09 23.54 3.96
C ASP A 142 -1.84 22.22 4.67
N LEU A 143 -1.16 22.25 5.81
CA LEU A 143 -0.94 21.03 6.60
C LEU A 143 -2.27 20.45 7.09
N GLU A 144 -3.21 21.30 7.53
CA GLU A 144 -4.54 20.86 7.93
C GLU A 144 -5.33 20.23 6.77
N LEU A 145 -5.32 20.87 5.59
CA LEU A 145 -5.98 20.34 4.38
C LEU A 145 -5.33 19.04 3.91
N LEU A 146 -4.00 18.97 3.90
CA LEU A 146 -3.24 17.79 3.52
C LEU A 146 -3.54 16.60 4.45
N ILE A 147 -3.54 16.83 5.76
CA ILE A 147 -3.89 15.79 6.76
C ILE A 147 -5.35 15.36 6.61
N LYS A 148 -6.29 16.31 6.45
CA LYS A 148 -7.72 15.99 6.30
C LYS A 148 -8.00 15.24 5.01
N ALA A 149 -7.41 15.67 3.89
CA ALA A 149 -7.55 14.99 2.61
C ALA A 149 -6.92 13.60 2.68
N ALA A 150 -5.71 13.46 3.22
CA ALA A 150 -5.07 12.16 3.40
C ALA A 150 -5.94 11.24 4.26
N THR A 151 -6.42 11.72 5.41
CA THR A 151 -7.31 10.94 6.30
C THR A 151 -8.59 10.50 5.57
N LYS A 152 -9.27 11.43 4.91
CA LYS A 152 -10.53 11.17 4.20
C LYS A 152 -10.30 10.22 3.03
N ASP A 153 -9.28 10.43 2.23
CA ASP A 153 -9.00 9.62 1.05
C ASP A 153 -8.54 8.23 1.45
N LEU A 154 -7.75 8.10 2.52
CA LEU A 154 -7.39 6.82 3.13
C LEU A 154 -8.62 6.08 3.66
N GLU A 155 -9.51 6.75 4.39
CA GLU A 155 -10.76 6.17 4.89
C GLU A 155 -11.73 5.75 3.75
N ASN A 156 -11.68 6.44 2.60
CA ASN A 156 -12.52 6.13 1.45
C ASN A 156 -11.85 5.21 0.42
N TYR A 157 -10.55 4.94 0.53
CA TYR A 157 -9.80 4.15 -0.44
C TYR A 157 -10.37 2.73 -0.53
N ASP A 158 -10.50 2.07 0.61
CA ASP A 158 -11.05 0.72 0.73
C ASP A 158 -12.52 0.70 0.25
N ALA A 159 -13.31 1.71 0.62
CA ALA A 159 -14.70 1.84 0.16
C ALA A 159 -14.83 2.04 -1.36
N ALA A 160 -13.93 2.80 -1.98
CA ALA A 160 -13.90 3.01 -3.43
C ALA A 160 -13.52 1.71 -4.15
N HIS A 161 -12.54 0.96 -3.64
CA HIS A 161 -12.18 -0.36 -4.13
C HIS A 161 -13.35 -1.34 -4.08
N HIS A 162 -14.05 -1.41 -2.95
CA HIS A 162 -15.25 -2.23 -2.83
C HIS A 162 -16.37 -1.81 -3.81
N GLU A 163 -16.49 -0.52 -4.14
CA GLU A 163 -17.45 -0.06 -5.14
C GLU A 163 -17.02 -0.45 -6.56
N GLU A 164 -15.73 -0.34 -6.88
CA GLU A 164 -15.17 -0.77 -8.16
C GLU A 164 -15.32 -2.28 -8.36
N PHE A 165 -15.02 -3.08 -7.34
CA PHE A 165 -15.23 -4.52 -7.35
C PHE A 165 -16.71 -4.88 -7.56
N LYS A 166 -17.64 -4.19 -6.89
CA LYS A 166 -19.08 -4.36 -7.14
C LYS A 166 -19.45 -4.05 -8.59
N ARG A 167 -18.90 -2.99 -9.18
CA ARG A 167 -19.14 -2.65 -10.60
C ARG A 167 -18.58 -3.72 -11.53
N TYR A 168 -17.39 -4.24 -11.22
CA TYR A 168 -16.77 -5.34 -11.94
C TYR A 168 -17.68 -6.59 -11.94
N GLU A 169 -18.11 -7.06 -10.77
CA GLU A 169 -18.99 -8.24 -10.66
C GLU A 169 -20.34 -8.03 -11.36
N MET A 170 -20.93 -6.82 -11.27
CA MET A 170 -22.15 -6.46 -12.00
C MET A 170 -21.95 -6.52 -13.53
N MET A 171 -20.83 -6.01 -14.04
CA MET A 171 -20.52 -6.02 -15.47
C MET A 171 -20.25 -7.43 -15.98
N LYS A 172 -19.45 -8.21 -15.26
CA LYS A 172 -19.14 -9.62 -15.56
C LYS A 172 -20.40 -10.47 -15.66
N GLU A 173 -21.33 -10.34 -14.70
CA GLU A 173 -22.61 -11.05 -14.74
C GLU A 173 -23.53 -10.53 -15.85
N HIS A 174 -23.53 -9.22 -16.13
CA HIS A 174 -24.30 -8.66 -17.25
C HIS A 174 -23.82 -9.25 -18.59
N GLU A 175 -22.50 -9.25 -18.84
CA GLU A 175 -21.90 -9.83 -20.03
C GLU A 175 -22.21 -11.32 -20.16
N ARG A 176 -22.11 -12.07 -19.06
CA ARG A 176 -22.49 -13.48 -19.02
C ARG A 176 -23.95 -13.68 -19.43
N ARG A 177 -24.88 -12.86 -18.91
CA ARG A 177 -26.31 -12.96 -19.28
C ARG A 177 -26.56 -12.63 -20.74
N GLU A 178 -25.90 -11.60 -21.27
CA GLU A 178 -26.01 -11.25 -22.69
C GLU A 178 -25.41 -12.36 -23.58
N TYR A 179 -24.30 -12.97 -23.17
CA TYR A 179 -23.72 -14.13 -23.83
C TYR A 179 -24.70 -15.31 -23.86
N LEU A 180 -25.28 -15.68 -22.72
CA LEU A 180 -26.28 -16.76 -22.64
C LEU A 180 -27.52 -16.51 -23.49
N LYS A 181 -27.95 -15.25 -23.65
CA LYS A 181 -29.07 -14.87 -24.54
C LYS A 181 -28.74 -15.03 -26.02
N SER A 182 -27.46 -14.89 -26.39
CA SER A 182 -27.01 -15.02 -27.78
C SER A 182 -26.89 -16.48 -28.26
N LEU A 183 -26.93 -17.43 -27.33
CA LEU A 183 -26.77 -18.87 -27.59
C LEU A 183 -28.10 -19.57 -27.88
N ASP A 184 -28.02 -20.66 -28.64
CA ASP A 184 -29.12 -21.61 -28.82
C ASP A 184 -29.41 -22.37 -27.51
N GLU A 185 -30.63 -22.93 -27.39
CA GLU A 185 -31.11 -23.62 -26.18
C GLU A 185 -30.15 -24.69 -25.64
N GLU A 186 -29.63 -25.54 -26.54
CA GLU A 186 -28.74 -26.65 -26.18
C GLU A 186 -27.41 -26.15 -25.61
N LYS A 187 -26.79 -25.18 -26.29
CA LYS A 187 -25.53 -24.55 -25.87
C LYS A 187 -25.67 -23.75 -24.58
N ARG A 188 -26.80 -23.05 -24.41
CA ARG A 188 -27.08 -22.30 -23.19
C ARG A 188 -27.11 -23.22 -21.98
N ARG A 189 -27.76 -24.39 -22.09
CA ARG A 189 -27.81 -25.39 -21.02
C ARG A 189 -26.44 -25.98 -20.71
N GLU A 190 -25.61 -26.22 -21.73
CA GLU A 190 -24.23 -26.69 -21.53
C GLU A 190 -23.39 -25.66 -20.77
N GLU A 191 -23.47 -24.38 -21.17
CA GLU A 191 -22.74 -23.29 -20.52
C GLU A 191 -23.20 -23.06 -19.07
N GLU A 192 -24.50 -23.12 -18.81
CA GLU A 192 -25.04 -23.01 -17.46
C GLU A 192 -24.56 -24.17 -16.57
N ALA A 193 -24.52 -25.40 -17.11
CA ALA A 193 -24.02 -26.56 -16.39
C ALA A 193 -22.51 -26.45 -16.11
N HIS A 194 -21.74 -25.99 -17.10
CA HIS A 194 -20.31 -25.73 -16.96
C HIS A 194 -20.04 -24.70 -15.86
N PHE A 195 -20.76 -23.58 -15.88
CA PHE A 195 -20.60 -22.53 -14.87
C PHE A 195 -20.94 -23.00 -13.45
N GLU A 196 -21.98 -23.81 -13.28
CA GLU A 196 -22.31 -24.42 -11.99
C GLU A 196 -21.26 -25.45 -11.55
N GLU A 197 -20.59 -26.12 -12.47
CA GLU A 197 -19.43 -26.96 -12.17
C GLU A 197 -18.25 -26.12 -11.68
N LEU A 198 -17.91 -25.02 -12.36
CA LEU A 198 -16.84 -24.10 -11.96
C LEU A 198 -17.09 -23.52 -10.56
N LYS A 199 -18.33 -23.10 -10.27
CA LYS A 199 -18.70 -22.65 -8.93
C LYS A 199 -18.49 -23.71 -7.85
N LYS A 200 -18.80 -24.97 -8.15
CA LYS A 200 -18.59 -26.06 -7.19
C LYS A 200 -17.11 -26.32 -6.96
N LYS A 201 -16.30 -26.36 -8.02
CA LYS A 201 -14.85 -26.50 -7.92
C LYS A 201 -14.24 -25.39 -7.06
N HIS A 202 -14.62 -24.14 -7.31
CA HIS A 202 -14.14 -23.01 -6.51
C HIS A 202 -14.54 -23.08 -5.02
N LYS A 203 -15.75 -23.60 -4.71
CA LYS A 203 -16.18 -23.83 -3.32
C LYS A 203 -15.44 -24.97 -2.62
N GLU A 204 -14.80 -25.86 -3.39
CA GLU A 204 -14.04 -26.98 -2.86
C GLU A 204 -12.60 -26.55 -2.59
N HIS A 205 -12.39 -25.90 -1.45
CA HIS A 205 -11.06 -25.48 -1.01
C HIS A 205 -10.76 -25.99 0.43
N PRO A 206 -9.48 -26.10 0.82
CA PRO A 206 -9.10 -26.31 2.22
C PRO A 206 -9.67 -25.22 3.13
N LYS A 207 -9.85 -25.53 4.42
CA LYS A 207 -10.30 -24.54 5.40
C LYS A 207 -9.35 -23.34 5.40
N VAL A 208 -9.91 -22.15 5.25
CA VAL A 208 -9.21 -20.87 5.40
C VAL A 208 -9.31 -20.44 6.86
N ASN A 209 -8.19 -20.06 7.45
CA ASN A 209 -8.16 -19.57 8.83
C ASN A 209 -8.57 -18.10 8.88
N VAL A 210 -9.11 -17.66 10.02
CA VAL A 210 -9.44 -16.23 10.20
C VAL A 210 -8.16 -15.40 10.22
N PRO A 211 -8.10 -14.30 9.46
CA PRO A 211 -6.97 -13.38 9.47
C PRO A 211 -6.61 -12.90 10.88
N GLY A 212 -5.35 -13.05 11.27
CA GLY A 212 -4.86 -12.68 12.59
C GLY A 212 -5.21 -13.67 13.71
N SER A 213 -5.85 -14.82 13.40
CA SER A 213 -6.05 -15.91 14.36
C SER A 213 -4.77 -16.68 14.65
N ARG A 214 -4.73 -17.38 15.77
CA ARG A 214 -3.56 -18.19 16.16
C ARG A 214 -3.20 -19.25 15.13
N ASP A 215 -4.20 -19.88 14.53
CA ASP A 215 -3.98 -20.94 13.55
C ASP A 215 -3.35 -20.38 12.27
N GLN A 216 -3.87 -19.25 11.77
CA GLN A 216 -3.30 -18.55 10.61
C GLN A 216 -1.84 -18.13 10.86
N LEU A 217 -1.55 -17.48 11.99
CA LEU A 217 -0.19 -17.03 12.29
C LEU A 217 0.79 -18.20 12.49
N LYS A 218 0.34 -19.31 13.06
CA LYS A 218 1.16 -20.53 13.19
C LYS A 218 1.43 -21.19 11.84
N GLU A 219 0.48 -21.13 10.93
CA GLU A 219 0.66 -21.65 9.58
C GLU A 219 1.71 -20.82 8.83
N VAL A 220 1.62 -19.49 8.87
CA VAL A 220 2.66 -18.60 8.31
C VAL A 220 4.03 -18.88 8.94
N TRP A 221 4.09 -19.02 10.27
CA TRP A 221 5.31 -19.36 11.01
C TRP A 221 5.92 -20.70 10.57
N GLN A 222 5.10 -21.66 10.20
CA GLN A 222 5.57 -22.97 9.76
C GLN A 222 5.99 -22.97 8.28
N GLU A 223 5.12 -22.46 7.41
CA GLU A 223 5.23 -22.62 5.97
C GLU A 223 6.08 -21.53 5.32
N THR A 224 5.96 -20.29 5.79
CA THR A 224 6.72 -19.15 5.27
C THR A 224 8.04 -19.02 5.99
N ASP A 225 8.04 -19.08 7.32
CA ASP A 225 9.27 -18.86 8.11
C ASP A 225 10.09 -20.14 8.31
N GLY A 226 9.51 -21.32 8.09
CA GLY A 226 10.18 -22.61 8.27
C GLY A 226 10.48 -22.96 9.74
N LEU A 227 9.72 -22.40 10.68
CA LEU A 227 9.92 -22.55 12.12
C LEU A 227 8.95 -23.56 12.74
N ASP A 228 9.31 -24.13 13.90
CA ASP A 228 8.48 -25.13 14.58
C ASP A 228 7.21 -24.48 15.15
N PRO A 229 6.00 -24.97 14.81
CA PRO A 229 4.72 -24.45 15.33
C PRO A 229 4.60 -24.51 16.86
N SER A 230 5.33 -25.42 17.52
CA SER A 230 5.34 -25.58 18.98
C SER A 230 6.12 -24.47 19.68
N GLU A 231 7.06 -23.83 18.98
CA GLU A 231 7.88 -22.71 19.46
C GLU A 231 7.28 -21.33 19.12
N PHE A 232 6.06 -21.31 18.56
CA PHE A 232 5.39 -20.09 18.15
C PHE A 232 5.39 -19.03 19.26
N ASN A 233 5.96 -17.87 18.95
CA ASN A 233 6.05 -16.74 19.85
C ASN A 233 5.54 -15.48 19.14
N PRO A 234 4.42 -14.87 19.59
CA PRO A 234 3.86 -13.70 18.92
C PRO A 234 4.84 -12.52 18.77
N LYS A 235 5.69 -12.30 19.78
CA LYS A 235 6.66 -11.19 19.73
C LYS A 235 7.75 -11.44 18.70
N THR A 236 8.21 -12.68 18.56
CA THR A 236 9.18 -13.03 17.52
C THR A 236 8.52 -13.00 16.14
N PHE A 237 7.29 -13.50 16.02
CA PHE A 237 6.50 -13.44 14.80
C PHE A 237 6.37 -12.01 14.28
N PHE A 238 5.97 -11.07 15.14
CA PHE A 238 5.85 -9.66 14.80
C PHE A 238 7.15 -9.11 14.22
N LYS A 239 8.27 -9.32 14.91
CA LYS A 239 9.59 -8.81 14.48
C LYS A 239 10.10 -9.43 13.19
N LEU A 240 9.64 -10.62 12.86
CA LEU A 240 10.05 -11.31 11.62
C LEU A 240 9.31 -10.74 10.40
N HIS A 241 8.10 -10.22 10.62
CA HIS A 241 7.23 -9.68 9.58
C HIS A 241 7.20 -8.14 9.53
N ASP A 242 7.80 -7.48 10.52
CA ASP A 242 8.26 -6.09 10.44
C ASP A 242 9.51 -6.06 9.56
N THR A 243 9.28 -6.11 8.25
CA THR A 243 10.30 -6.32 7.23
C THR A 243 11.23 -5.13 7.08
N ASN A 244 10.72 -3.92 7.34
CA ASN A 244 11.48 -2.68 7.27
C ASN A 244 12.11 -2.28 8.63
N SER A 245 11.78 -2.99 9.72
CA SER A 245 12.26 -2.77 11.08
C SER A 245 11.92 -1.39 11.67
N ASP A 246 10.78 -0.81 11.29
CA ASP A 246 10.30 0.47 11.82
C ASP A 246 9.49 0.33 13.12
N GLY A 247 9.20 -0.91 13.55
CA GLY A 247 8.53 -1.24 14.80
C GLY A 247 7.01 -1.25 14.73
N VAL A 248 6.44 -1.11 13.54
CA VAL A 248 5.01 -1.29 13.26
C VAL A 248 4.82 -2.33 12.15
N LEU A 249 3.58 -2.82 11.98
CA LEU A 249 3.19 -3.55 10.78
C LEU A 249 2.24 -2.67 9.99
N ASP A 250 2.62 -2.35 8.76
CA ASP A 250 1.76 -1.61 7.85
C ASP A 250 0.77 -2.55 7.11
N GLU A 251 -0.03 -1.96 6.21
CA GLU A 251 -1.02 -2.72 5.45
C GLU A 251 -0.41 -3.77 4.54
N GLN A 252 0.73 -3.48 3.91
CA GLN A 252 1.37 -4.38 2.97
C GLN A 252 1.98 -5.56 3.71
N GLU A 253 2.60 -5.30 4.86
CA GLU A 253 3.15 -6.32 5.74
C GLU A 253 2.06 -7.24 6.31
N LEU A 254 0.90 -6.67 6.69
CA LEU A 254 -0.25 -7.47 7.11
C LEU A 254 -0.83 -8.30 5.96
N GLU A 255 -1.01 -7.70 4.79
CA GLU A 255 -1.53 -8.37 3.60
C GLU A 255 -0.67 -9.56 3.16
N ALA A 256 0.66 -9.44 3.30
CA ALA A 256 1.60 -10.51 3.00
C ALA A 256 1.34 -11.76 3.86
N LEU A 257 0.81 -11.60 5.09
CA LEU A 257 0.46 -12.73 5.96
C LEU A 257 -0.71 -13.55 5.41
N PHE A 258 -1.54 -12.97 4.57
CA PHE A 258 -2.75 -13.63 4.05
C PHE A 258 -2.48 -14.45 2.80
N THR A 259 -1.32 -14.30 2.16
CA THR A 259 -1.02 -14.95 0.87
C THR A 259 -1.23 -16.47 0.94
N LYS A 260 -0.76 -17.13 2.00
CA LYS A 260 -0.92 -18.59 2.17
C LYS A 260 -2.38 -19.02 2.33
N GLU A 261 -3.19 -18.19 3.00
CA GLU A 261 -4.61 -18.44 3.18
C GLU A 261 -5.39 -18.27 1.87
N LEU A 262 -5.03 -17.25 1.07
CA LEU A 262 -5.65 -16.98 -0.23
C LEU A 262 -5.26 -18.03 -1.28
N GLU A 263 -4.01 -18.52 -1.28
CA GLU A 263 -3.51 -19.58 -2.16
C GLU A 263 -4.26 -20.92 -1.99
N LYS A 264 -4.98 -21.12 -0.88
CA LYS A 264 -5.85 -22.29 -0.68
C LYS A 264 -7.10 -22.24 -1.57
N VAL A 265 -7.52 -21.03 -1.96
CA VAL A 265 -8.81 -20.77 -2.61
C VAL A 265 -8.61 -20.35 -4.07
N TYR A 266 -7.57 -19.57 -4.36
CA TYR A 266 -7.35 -18.97 -5.67
C TYR A 266 -6.01 -19.44 -6.27
N ASP A 267 -6.06 -20.09 -7.43
CA ASP A 267 -4.89 -20.38 -8.27
C ASP A 267 -5.05 -19.72 -9.65
N PRO A 268 -4.13 -18.86 -10.10
CA PRO A 268 -4.21 -18.22 -11.43
C PRO A 268 -4.17 -19.20 -12.61
N ARG A 269 -3.89 -20.47 -12.38
CA ARG A 269 -3.92 -21.55 -13.39
C ARG A 269 -5.29 -22.19 -13.54
N ASN A 270 -6.17 -22.00 -12.58
CA ASN A 270 -7.55 -22.49 -12.59
C ASN A 270 -8.45 -21.48 -13.30
N GLU A 271 -9.42 -21.95 -14.06
CA GLU A 271 -10.32 -21.06 -14.81
C GLU A 271 -11.47 -20.55 -13.95
N GLU A 272 -11.80 -21.28 -12.88
CA GLU A 272 -12.83 -20.96 -11.92
C GLU A 272 -12.44 -19.86 -10.93
N ASP A 273 -11.14 -19.56 -10.82
CA ASP A 273 -10.56 -18.67 -9.82
C ASP A 273 -10.28 -17.30 -10.44
N ASP A 274 -10.91 -16.27 -9.86
CA ASP A 274 -10.73 -14.90 -10.29
C ASP A 274 -9.73 -14.18 -9.39
N MET A 275 -8.63 -13.72 -9.98
CA MET A 275 -7.59 -13.00 -9.26
C MET A 275 -8.05 -11.63 -8.74
N LEU A 276 -9.07 -11.01 -9.35
CA LEU A 276 -9.68 -9.79 -8.80
C LEU A 276 -10.53 -10.09 -7.56
N GLU A 277 -11.22 -11.24 -7.52
CA GLU A 277 -11.90 -11.73 -6.31
C GLU A 277 -10.89 -12.00 -5.20
N MET A 278 -9.71 -12.56 -5.52
CA MET A 278 -8.63 -12.76 -4.55
C MET A 278 -8.13 -11.46 -3.91
N GLU A 279 -7.94 -10.40 -4.71
CA GLU A 279 -7.49 -9.09 -4.17
C GLU A 279 -8.57 -8.43 -3.31
N GLU A 280 -9.85 -8.49 -3.71
CA GLU A 280 -10.95 -8.05 -2.85
C GLU A 280 -10.97 -8.83 -1.53
N GLU A 281 -10.76 -10.14 -1.59
CA GLU A 281 -10.71 -10.99 -0.40
C GLU A 281 -9.55 -10.61 0.52
N ARG A 282 -8.38 -10.31 -0.04
CA ARG A 282 -7.22 -9.78 0.69
C ARG A 282 -7.56 -8.50 1.44
N LEU A 283 -8.26 -7.56 0.80
CA LEU A 283 -8.69 -6.31 1.43
C LEU A 283 -9.68 -6.59 2.57
N ARG A 284 -10.66 -7.48 2.38
CA ARG A 284 -11.60 -7.89 3.46
C ARG A 284 -10.87 -8.49 4.65
N MET A 285 -9.84 -9.30 4.41
CA MET A 285 -8.99 -9.87 5.46
C MET A 285 -8.22 -8.77 6.21
N ARG A 286 -7.63 -7.82 5.49
CA ARG A 286 -6.94 -6.66 6.09
C ARG A 286 -7.88 -5.81 6.93
N GLU A 287 -9.04 -5.43 6.40
CA GLU A 287 -10.04 -4.65 7.12
C GLU A 287 -10.48 -5.34 8.41
N HIS A 288 -10.65 -6.67 8.37
CA HIS A 288 -10.98 -7.46 9.55
C HIS A 288 -9.88 -7.36 10.61
N VAL A 289 -8.61 -7.51 10.24
CA VAL A 289 -7.48 -7.40 11.17
C VAL A 289 -7.40 -5.99 11.73
N MET A 290 -7.38 -4.96 10.88
CA MET A 290 -7.29 -3.56 11.30
C MET A 290 -8.40 -3.20 12.29
N LYS A 291 -9.65 -3.54 11.98
CA LYS A 291 -10.79 -3.26 12.86
C LYS A 291 -10.66 -3.88 14.25
N ASN A 292 -9.99 -5.03 14.35
CA ASN A 292 -9.87 -5.77 15.60
C ASN A 292 -8.59 -5.45 16.38
N VAL A 293 -7.50 -5.12 15.68
CA VAL A 293 -6.15 -4.99 16.25
C VAL A 293 -5.73 -3.53 16.42
N ASP A 294 -5.90 -2.70 15.39
CA ASP A 294 -5.56 -1.27 15.39
C ASP A 294 -6.54 -0.50 16.31
N LEU A 295 -6.05 -0.07 17.46
CA LEU A 295 -6.88 0.56 18.50
C LEU A 295 -7.00 2.07 18.30
N ASN A 296 -5.95 2.70 17.79
CA ASN A 296 -5.87 4.16 17.62
C ASN A 296 -6.32 4.62 16.21
N LYS A 297 -6.55 3.67 15.29
CA LYS A 297 -7.02 3.87 13.92
C LYS A 297 -6.07 4.68 13.06
N ASP A 298 -4.77 4.43 13.21
CA ASP A 298 -3.73 5.06 12.40
C ASP A 298 -3.30 4.21 11.18
N ARG A 299 -3.95 3.05 10.96
CA ARG A 299 -3.66 2.07 9.89
C ARG A 299 -2.28 1.41 10.03
N LEU A 300 -1.70 1.45 11.22
CA LEU A 300 -0.49 0.75 11.58
C LEU A 300 -0.77 -0.14 12.79
N VAL A 301 -0.11 -1.29 12.87
CA VAL A 301 -0.24 -2.18 14.02
C VAL A 301 1.06 -2.17 14.80
N THR A 302 1.03 -1.56 15.98
CA THR A 302 2.18 -1.60 16.89
C THR A 302 2.34 -2.98 17.53
N LEU A 303 3.56 -3.27 18.02
CA LEU A 303 3.80 -4.50 18.78
C LEU A 303 2.88 -4.64 19.99
N ASP A 304 2.54 -3.54 20.67
CA ASP A 304 1.67 -3.58 21.85
C ASP A 304 0.22 -3.93 21.46
N GLU A 305 -0.30 -3.35 20.39
CA GLU A 305 -1.64 -3.68 19.84
C GLU A 305 -1.72 -5.14 19.39
N PHE A 306 -0.69 -5.60 18.67
CA PHE A 306 -0.58 -6.98 18.25
C PHE A 306 -0.54 -7.96 19.44
N LEU A 307 0.29 -7.68 20.46
CA LEU A 307 0.34 -8.54 21.64
C LEU A 307 -0.98 -8.52 22.43
N LYS A 308 -1.69 -7.39 22.47
CA LYS A 308 -3.03 -7.30 23.08
C LYS A 308 -4.06 -8.11 22.30
N SER A 309 -4.01 -8.13 20.97
CA SER A 309 -4.95 -8.92 20.17
C SER A 309 -4.78 -10.43 20.42
N THR A 310 -3.55 -10.90 20.59
CA THR A 310 -3.25 -12.32 20.88
C THR A 310 -3.78 -12.82 22.24
N GLN A 311 -4.12 -11.90 23.15
CA GLN A 311 -4.68 -12.22 24.47
C GLN A 311 -6.21 -12.34 24.44
N ARG A 312 -6.85 -11.95 23.34
CA ARG A 312 -8.30 -12.02 23.20
C ARG A 312 -8.77 -13.45 22.93
N LYS A 313 -10.05 -13.73 23.15
CA LYS A 313 -10.60 -15.09 22.97
C LYS A 313 -10.65 -15.47 21.49
N GLU A 314 -11.03 -14.50 20.67
CA GLU A 314 -11.16 -14.57 19.22
C GLU A 314 -9.84 -15.00 18.55
N PHE A 315 -8.70 -14.74 19.19
CA PHE A 315 -7.40 -15.22 18.72
C PHE A 315 -7.28 -16.75 18.79
N ASN A 316 -7.85 -17.39 19.81
CA ASN A 316 -7.72 -18.83 20.05
C ASN A 316 -8.94 -19.63 19.58
N GLU A 317 -10.10 -18.99 19.49
CA GLU A 317 -11.40 -19.62 19.19
C GLU A 317 -11.98 -19.00 17.92
N ALA A 318 -11.30 -19.19 16.78
CA ALA A 318 -11.74 -18.70 15.49
C ALA A 318 -12.37 -19.83 14.66
N ASP A 319 -13.67 -19.73 14.41
CA ASP A 319 -14.33 -20.51 13.35
C ASP A 319 -13.84 -20.00 11.99
N GLY A 320 -13.60 -20.91 11.04
CA GLY A 320 -12.88 -20.60 9.78
C GLY A 320 -13.41 -19.38 9.01
N TRP A 321 -12.55 -18.81 8.18
CA TRP A 321 -12.88 -17.62 7.41
C TRP A 321 -13.85 -17.93 6.28
N GLU A 322 -14.92 -17.13 6.20
CA GLU A 322 -15.90 -17.19 5.10
C GLU A 322 -15.40 -16.33 3.94
N VAL A 323 -14.84 -17.01 2.94
CA VAL A 323 -14.47 -16.42 1.64
C VAL A 323 -15.70 -15.76 1.03
N CYS A 324 -15.53 -14.62 0.35
CA CYS A 324 -16.62 -13.95 -0.33
C CYS A 324 -17.30 -14.92 -1.29
N GLU A 325 -18.53 -15.33 -0.98
CA GLU A 325 -19.30 -16.08 -1.96
C GLU A 325 -19.60 -15.15 -3.15
N ARG A 326 -19.73 -15.73 -4.35
CA ARG A 326 -20.39 -15.08 -5.51
C ARG A 326 -21.88 -14.87 -5.22
N THR A 327 -22.20 -14.12 -4.18
CA THR A 327 -23.55 -13.72 -3.84
C THR A 327 -23.79 -12.33 -4.39
N LEU A 328 -24.54 -12.30 -5.49
CA LEU A 328 -25.15 -11.09 -6.02
C LEU A 328 -25.78 -10.28 -4.86
N PRO A 329 -25.70 -8.94 -4.88
CA PRO A 329 -26.72 -8.17 -4.19
C PRO A 329 -28.06 -8.61 -4.77
N THR A 330 -28.85 -9.30 -3.95
CA THR A 330 -30.23 -9.63 -4.31
C THR A 330 -30.88 -8.31 -4.64
N GLN A 331 -31.39 -8.15 -5.87
CA GLN A 331 -32.22 -7.00 -6.17
C GLN A 331 -33.32 -6.96 -5.12
N VAL A 332 -33.24 -5.99 -4.22
CA VAL A 332 -34.33 -5.65 -3.32
C VAL A 332 -35.50 -5.38 -4.25
N GLY A 333 -36.51 -6.23 -4.14
CA GLY A 333 -37.66 -6.25 -5.03
C GLY A 333 -38.27 -4.87 -5.22
N SER A 334 -38.63 -4.64 -6.49
CA SER A 334 -39.56 -3.64 -7.02
C SER A 334 -40.74 -3.29 -6.13
#